data_AF-A5L7W5-F1
#
_entry.id   AF-A5L7W5-F1
#
_cell.length_a   1.000
_cell.length_b   1.000
_cell.length_c   1.000
_cell.angle_alpha   90.00
_cell.angle_beta   90.00
_cell.angle_gamma   90.00
#
_symmetry.space_group_name_H-M   'P 1'
#
loop_
_entity.id
_entity.type
_entity.pdbx_description
1 polymer ?
#
loop_
_entity_poly.entity_id
_entity_poly.type
_entity_poly.pdbx_seq_one_letter_code
_entity_poly.pdbx_strand_id
1 'polypeptide(L)' 'MRTIYTTEGDINAKKQKDAYPKLALCENCVRDYVVIEQGERTYKPCAKCGADD' A
#
# COMPACT_ATOMS: atom_id res chain seq x y z
N MET A 1 -4.98 11.27 -7.31
CA MET A 1 -3.69 10.68 -7.78
C MET A 1 -3.24 9.65 -6.76
N ARG A 2 -3.01 8.38 -7.14
CA ARG A 2 -2.59 7.33 -6.19
C ARG A 2 -1.09 7.13 -6.19
N THR A 3 -0.59 6.56 -5.11
CA THR A 3 0.83 6.23 -4.93
C THR A 3 0.93 4.78 -4.50
N ILE A 4 1.97 4.08 -4.94
CA ILE A 4 2.27 2.76 -4.40
C ILE A 4 2.91 2.98 -3.03
N TYR A 5 2.29 2.42 -2.00
CA TYR A 5 2.81 2.44 -0.65
C TYR A 5 3.30 1.04 -0.32
N THR A 6 4.51 0.95 0.23
CA THR A 6 4.97 -0.27 0.89
C THR A 6 4.45 -0.20 2.32
N THR A 7 3.50 -1.07 2.64
CA THR A 7 2.88 -1.12 3.96
C THR A 7 3.44 -2.26 4.78
N GLU A 8 3.47 -2.11 6.10
CA GLU A 8 3.81 -3.19 7.01
C GLU A 8 2.69 -4.23 7.00
N GLY A 9 3.02 -5.44 6.55
CA GLY A 9 2.15 -6.61 6.56
C GLY A 9 2.51 -7.50 7.75
N ASP A 10 2.83 -8.75 7.48
CA ASP A 10 3.21 -9.70 8.52
C ASP A 10 4.71 -9.64 8.80
N ILE A 11 5.13 -8.87 9.81
CA ILE A 11 6.52 -8.83 10.30
C ILE A 11 7.07 -10.21 10.73
N ASN A 12 6.19 -11.18 11.00
CA ASN A 12 6.56 -12.58 11.26
C ASN A 12 6.60 -13.46 10.00
N ALA A 13 6.26 -12.93 8.82
CA ALA A 13 6.29 -13.70 7.60
C ALA A 13 7.73 -14.02 7.19
N LYS A 14 7.99 -15.31 6.95
CA LYS A 14 9.30 -15.84 6.53
C LYS A 14 9.76 -15.29 5.16
N LYS A 15 8.87 -14.62 4.41
CA LYS A 15 9.13 -14.01 3.10
C LYS A 15 8.95 -12.49 3.20
N GLN A 16 9.99 -11.77 2.78
CA GLN A 16 10.05 -10.31 2.80
C GLN A 16 8.91 -9.63 2.03
N LYS A 17 8.35 -10.30 1.01
CA LYS A 17 7.22 -9.81 0.20
C LYS A 17 5.88 -9.83 0.96
N ASP A 18 5.74 -10.74 1.91
CA ASP A 18 4.55 -10.86 2.77
C ASP A 18 4.69 -9.95 4.01
N ALA A 19 5.92 -9.71 4.45
CA ALA A 19 6.20 -8.73 5.51
C ALA A 19 5.96 -7.29 5.06
N TYR A 20 6.26 -6.99 3.79
CA TYR A 20 6.16 -5.63 3.24
C TYR A 20 5.45 -5.62 1.89
N PRO A 21 4.13 -5.87 1.86
CA PRO A 21 3.36 -5.80 0.62
C PRO A 21 3.33 -4.38 0.06
N LYS A 22 3.45 -4.29 -1.27
CA LYS A 22 3.32 -3.03 -2.01
C LYS A 22 1.88 -2.89 -2.50
N LEU A 23 1.16 -1.92 -1.97
CA LEU A 23 -0.25 -1.69 -2.27
C LEU A 23 -0.44 -0.27 -2.82
N ALA A 24 -1.15 -0.16 -3.93
CA ALA A 24 -1.62 1.14 -4.41
C ALA A 24 -2.79 1.56 -3.51
N LEU A 25 -2.61 2.62 -2.72
CA LEU A 25 -3.62 3.07 -1.77
C LEU A 25 -4.03 4.50 -2.04
N CYS A 26 -5.27 4.81 -1.67
CA CYS A 26 -5.81 6.16 -1.67
C CYS A 26 -5.35 6.93 -0.42
N GLU A 27 -5.35 8.27 -0.43
CA GLU A 27 -4.92 9.09 0.72
C GLU A 27 -5.75 8.86 2.00
N ASN A 28 -7.00 8.40 1.86
CA ASN A 28 -7.83 7.99 2.98
C ASN A 28 -7.48 6.59 3.47
N CYS A 29 -7.21 5.68 2.54
CA CYS A 29 -6.99 4.26 2.78
C CYS A 29 -5.62 4.02 3.41
N VAL A 30 -4.63 4.77 2.96
CA VAL A 30 -3.24 4.69 3.41
C VAL A 30 -3.07 5.07 4.87
N ARG A 31 -3.96 5.93 5.41
CA ARG A 31 -3.95 6.32 6.84
C ARG A 31 -4.20 5.14 7.78
N ASP A 32 -4.86 4.11 7.28
CA ASP A 32 -5.21 2.90 8.01
C ASP A 32 -4.10 1.84 7.95
N TYR A 33 -3.02 2.11 7.20
CA TYR A 33 -1.85 1.24 7.11
C TYR A 33 -0.60 1.93 7.64
N VAL A 34 0.32 1.13 8.15
CA VAL A 34 1.67 1.58 8.46
C VAL A 34 2.47 1.63 7.17
N VAL A 35 2.65 2.83 6.61
CA VAL A 35 3.51 3.04 5.44
C VAL A 35 4.96 3.07 5.87
N ILE A 36 5.75 2.16 5.34
CA ILE A 36 7.20 2.10 5.56
C ILE A 36 7.92 2.85 4.46
N GLU A 37 7.44 2.76 3.23
CA GLU A 37 8.05 3.42 2.08
C GLU A 37 6.97 3.96 1.13
N GLN A 38 7.15 5.20 0.69
CA GLN A 38 6.32 5.83 -0.33
C GLN A 38 6.99 5.67 -1.70
N GLY A 39 6.35 4.93 -2.60
CA GLY A 39 6.85 4.68 -3.95
C GLY A 39 6.32 5.66 -4.99
N GLU A 40 6.28 5.21 -6.24
CA GLU A 40 5.85 6.04 -7.37
C GLU A 40 4.33 6.25 -7.45
N ARG A 41 3.95 7.39 -8.06
CA ARG A 41 2.56 7.67 -8.41
C ARG A 41 2.09 6.69 -9.48
N THR A 42 0.98 6.03 -9.22
CA THR A 42 0.40 5.02 -10.11
C THR A 42 -1.03 5.39 -10.46
N TYR A 43 -1.48 4.94 -11.63
CA TYR A 43 -2.87 5.01 -12.08
C TYR A 43 -3.71 3.79 -11.64
N LYS A 44 -3.12 2.84 -10.90
CA LYS A 44 -3.87 1.68 -10.42
C LYS A 44 -4.95 2.09 -9.42
N PRO A 45 -6.13 1.45 -9.46
CA PRO A 45 -7.18 1.69 -8.49
C PRO A 45 -6.71 1.28 -7.09
N CYS A 46 -7.30 1.89 -6.06
CA CYS A 46 -6.96 1.59 -4.69
C CYS A 46 -7.16 0.09 -4.39
N ALA A 47 -6.14 -0.58 -3.87
CA ALA A 47 -6.21 -2.01 -3.55
C ALA A 47 -7.24 -2.33 -2.45
N LYS A 48 -7.57 -1.36 -1.58
CA LYS A 48 -8.51 -1.57 -0.46
C LYS A 48 -9.96 -1.26 -0.83
N CYS A 49 -10.23 -0.13 -1.47
CA CYS A 49 -11.60 0.32 -1.76
C CYS A 49 -11.95 0.34 -3.25
N GLY A 50 -10.99 0.08 -4.14
CA GLY A 50 -11.17 0.23 -5.58
C GLY A 50 -11.45 1.65 -6.03
N ALA A 51 -11.43 2.64 -5.13
CA ALA A 51 -11.83 4.01 -5.47
C ALA A 51 -10.86 4.62 -6.48
N ASP A 52 -11.45 5.09 -7.57
CA ASP A 52 -10.82 5.85 -8.65
C ASP A 52 -11.02 7.36 -8.49
N ASP A 53 -11.30 7.83 -7.26
CA ASP A 53 -11.39 9.25 -6.88
C ASP A 53 -10.03 9.84 -6.45
#